data_AF-A0A3M7G3A1-F1
#
_entry.id   AF-A0A3M7G3A1-F1
#
_cell.length_a   1.000
_cell.length_b   1.000
_cell.length_c   1.000
_cell.angle_alpha   90.00
_cell.angle_beta   90.00
_cell.angle_gamma   90.00
#
_symmetry.space_group_name_H-M   'P 1'
#
loop_
_entity.id
_entity.type
_entity.pdbx_description
1 polymer ?
#
loop_
_entity_poly.entity_id
_entity_poly.type
_entity_poly.pdbx_seq_one_letter_code
_entity_poly.pdbx_strand_id
1 'polypeptide(L)'
;MASKELHQLLRVLEDRNIDLGRDDVEWAFESASTKEDVRKWVQDYLSPDCLLSKEEFKFFNSRIAERSSEGTVTGRPLTDLELENAITSLESSTAAIEKQCRLLESQKVALQELKSRHSPSTATDQAQSQRQKKSAREKGQLEFEVNELADGLQSELKSAAKQAETSVGSLPNVMERILEKDDRVLDGLQKLIPRITQSSAFSSNNEIEVDELCSKLSYLTMQEIRGRIDRAYRSATASINGSQANGHSTDTANKISDLQAELDELTGEIEGLATMAVDGKYRHPILRELKSSQSDAEAESSRWNDYVLGTLQYLTTRAQTLDDHAMHLHSHQDAINTVARTLEGVAKVEESARERQRIQKRESISSPSTPVARGLKPLRLVQANFAEPQDAISHLLRQLDVRSVPDLNDTEKLSRMLGEASKERGSSLRELEGDTELSFAAQLAQTLAKADTNVSELLGAVYKHSPFGSIKLVDGSIEEALGRLEGQTQELGEDMRKIDIDQVAAQARKTQASFLQA
;
A
#
# COMPACT_ATOMS: atom_id res chain seq x y z
N MET A 1 61.11 -70.30 37.85
CA MET A 1 60.01 -69.74 37.02
C MET A 1 60.15 -68.22 37.08
N ALA A 2 61.03 -67.64 36.26
CA ALA A 2 61.31 -66.21 36.26
C ALA A 2 60.08 -65.44 35.74
N SER A 3 59.65 -64.43 36.49
CA SER A 3 58.39 -63.73 36.25
C SER A 3 58.55 -62.69 35.13
N LYS A 4 57.51 -62.48 34.31
CA LYS A 4 57.54 -61.61 33.12
C LYS A 4 57.98 -60.18 33.44
N GLU A 5 57.77 -59.75 34.68
CA GLU A 5 58.04 -58.43 35.21
C GLU A 5 59.55 -58.21 35.47
N LEU A 6 60.30 -59.26 35.82
CA LEU A 6 61.77 -59.20 35.93
C LEU A 6 62.41 -58.92 34.56
N HIS A 7 61.89 -59.55 33.50
CA HIS A 7 62.37 -59.31 32.13
C HIS A 7 62.00 -57.92 31.61
N GLN A 8 60.84 -57.38 31.99
CA GLN A 8 60.43 -56.02 31.64
C GLN A 8 61.34 -54.97 32.30
N LEU A 9 61.70 -55.17 33.57
CA LEU A 9 62.62 -54.29 34.29
C LEU A 9 64.03 -54.30 33.67
N LEU A 10 64.59 -55.49 33.40
CA LEU A 10 65.91 -55.60 32.79
C LEU A 10 65.99 -54.95 31.40
N ARG A 11 64.92 -55.08 30.59
CA ARG A 11 64.85 -54.42 29.27
C ARG A 11 64.82 -52.90 29.36
N VAL A 12 64.09 -52.34 30.33
CA VAL A 12 64.01 -50.87 30.53
C VAL A 12 65.34 -50.31 31.06
N LEU A 13 66.04 -51.05 31.91
CA LEU A 13 67.37 -50.67 32.41
C LEU A 13 68.40 -50.66 31.28
N GLU A 14 68.38 -51.68 30.42
CA GLU A 14 69.23 -51.75 29.22
C GLU A 14 68.91 -50.64 28.22
N ASP A 15 67.64 -50.37 27.94
CA ASP A 15 67.21 -49.30 27.03
C ASP A 15 67.61 -47.88 27.48
N ARG A 16 67.95 -47.71 28.77
CA ARG A 16 68.33 -46.43 29.39
C ARG A 16 69.79 -46.36 29.82
N ASN A 17 70.62 -47.34 29.44
CA ASN A 17 72.05 -47.41 29.80
C ASN A 17 72.29 -47.26 31.31
N ILE A 18 71.52 -47.99 32.13
CA ILE A 18 71.74 -48.04 33.58
C ILE A 18 72.48 -49.34 33.89
N ASP A 19 73.68 -49.23 34.48
CA ASP A 19 74.60 -50.34 34.76
C ASP A 19 74.16 -51.18 35.98
N LEU A 20 73.03 -51.88 35.88
CA LEU A 20 72.52 -52.83 36.88
C LEU A 20 72.29 -54.20 36.22
N GLY A 21 72.94 -55.24 36.73
CA GLY A 21 72.91 -56.58 36.16
C GLY A 21 71.72 -57.42 36.62
N ARG A 22 71.53 -58.60 36.00
CA ARG A 22 70.51 -59.58 36.41
C ARG A 22 70.66 -59.96 37.89
N ASP A 23 71.89 -60.22 38.30
CA ASP A 23 72.23 -60.69 39.65
C ASP A 23 71.91 -59.62 40.73
N ASP A 24 71.95 -58.34 40.37
CA ASP A 24 71.67 -57.21 41.29
C ASP A 24 70.17 -56.96 41.51
N VAL A 25 69.32 -57.52 40.65
CA VAL A 25 67.88 -57.29 40.67
C VAL A 25 67.12 -58.57 41.06
N GLU A 26 67.70 -59.74 40.79
CA GLU A 26 67.08 -61.05 41.02
C GLU A 26 66.73 -61.30 42.50
N TRP A 27 67.57 -60.85 43.44
CA TRP A 27 67.30 -60.96 44.89
C TRP A 27 65.98 -60.27 45.33
N ALA A 28 65.60 -59.18 44.65
CA ALA A 28 64.39 -58.43 44.95
C ALA A 28 63.11 -59.18 44.51
N PHE A 29 63.23 -60.10 43.54
CA PHE A 29 62.12 -60.93 43.04
C PHE A 29 62.06 -62.33 43.68
N GLU A 30 63.12 -62.74 44.38
CA GLU A 30 63.20 -64.02 45.10
C GLU A 30 62.72 -63.94 46.56
N SER A 31 62.84 -62.77 47.21
CA SER A 31 62.40 -62.58 48.60
C SER A 31 60.86 -62.51 48.74
N ALA A 32 60.27 -63.36 49.58
CA ALA A 32 58.81 -63.50 49.70
C ALA A 32 58.09 -62.26 50.24
N SER A 33 58.77 -61.38 50.97
CA SER A 33 58.21 -60.12 51.48
C SER A 33 58.19 -59.00 50.44
N THR A 34 59.16 -58.98 49.53
CA THR A 34 59.44 -57.82 48.65
C THR A 34 58.95 -58.05 47.22
N LYS A 35 58.75 -59.33 46.85
CA LYS A 35 58.35 -59.75 45.51
C LYS A 35 57.01 -59.17 45.03
N GLU A 36 56.05 -58.97 45.92
CA GLU A 36 54.72 -58.46 45.55
C GLU A 36 54.72 -56.94 45.37
N ASP A 37 55.44 -56.22 46.23
CA ASP A 37 55.63 -54.77 46.13
C ASP A 37 56.46 -54.38 44.91
N VAL A 38 57.55 -55.12 44.62
CA VAL A 38 58.39 -54.87 43.45
C VAL A 38 57.62 -55.19 42.16
N ARG A 39 56.79 -56.24 42.14
CA ARG A 39 55.93 -56.53 40.97
C ARG A 39 54.93 -55.40 40.73
N LYS A 40 54.28 -54.92 41.79
CA LYS A 40 53.34 -53.81 41.71
C LYS A 40 54.02 -52.52 41.24
N TRP A 41 55.22 -52.22 41.76
CA TRP A 41 56.01 -51.06 41.34
C TRP A 41 56.40 -51.13 39.86
N VAL A 42 56.85 -52.29 39.36
CA VAL A 42 57.16 -52.46 37.93
C VAL A 42 55.91 -52.27 37.07
N GLN A 43 54.75 -52.74 37.51
CA GLN A 43 53.52 -52.59 36.74
C GLN A 43 53.01 -51.14 36.73
N ASP A 44 53.08 -50.45 37.87
CA ASP A 44 52.57 -49.08 38.03
C ASP A 44 53.50 -48.03 37.38
N TYR A 45 54.83 -48.21 37.45
CA TYR A 45 55.80 -47.18 37.04
C TYR A 45 56.62 -47.50 35.79
N LEU A 46 56.68 -48.77 35.35
CA LEU A 46 57.33 -49.16 34.08
C LEU A 46 56.30 -49.47 32.97
N SER A 47 55.16 -48.78 33.01
CA SER A 47 54.18 -48.75 31.92
C SER A 47 54.60 -47.77 30.82
N PRO A 48 54.25 -48.01 29.54
CA PRO A 48 54.67 -47.19 28.40
C PRO A 48 54.26 -45.71 28.51
N ASP A 49 53.19 -45.41 29.27
CA ASP A 49 52.73 -44.03 29.52
C ASP A 49 53.58 -43.26 30.54
N CYS A 50 54.38 -43.96 31.36
CA CYS A 50 55.26 -43.36 32.37
C CYS A 50 56.73 -43.27 31.94
N LEU A 51 57.08 -43.88 30.80
CA LEU A 51 58.43 -43.90 30.28
C LEU A 51 58.57 -42.87 29.15
N LEU A 52 59.29 -41.78 29.42
CA LEU A 52 59.71 -40.85 28.35
C LEU A 52 60.40 -41.61 27.21
N SER A 53 59.99 -41.28 25.98
CA SER A 53 60.61 -41.75 24.75
C SER A 53 62.05 -41.20 24.62
N LYS A 54 62.90 -41.88 23.85
CA LYS A 54 64.30 -41.48 23.63
C LYS A 54 64.44 -40.06 23.07
N GLU A 55 63.43 -39.58 22.34
CA GLU A 55 63.38 -38.21 21.80
C GLU A 55 63.01 -37.18 22.86
N GLU A 56 62.06 -37.50 23.73
CA GLU A 56 61.61 -36.63 24.84
C GLU A 56 62.69 -36.46 25.91
N PHE A 57 63.45 -37.52 26.20
CA PHE A 57 64.58 -37.46 27.13
C PHE A 57 65.70 -36.54 26.62
N LYS A 58 65.98 -36.57 25.30
CA LYS A 58 66.96 -35.66 24.69
C LYS A 58 66.49 -34.21 24.75
N PHE A 59 65.21 -33.96 24.49
CA PHE A 59 64.62 -32.62 24.58
C PHE A 59 64.62 -32.04 26.01
N PHE A 60 64.39 -32.89 27.01
CA PHE A 60 64.43 -32.46 28.41
C PHE A 60 65.87 -32.07 28.83
N ASN A 61 66.88 -32.86 28.46
CA ASN A 61 68.27 -32.57 28.79
C ASN A 61 68.81 -31.32 28.10
N SER A 62 68.41 -31.03 26.85
CA SER A 62 68.84 -29.79 26.18
C SER A 62 68.32 -28.54 26.90
N ARG A 63 67.11 -28.60 27.46
CA ARG A 63 66.49 -27.47 28.16
C ARG A 63 67.08 -27.21 29.56
N ILE A 64 67.58 -28.25 30.23
CA ILE A 64 68.30 -28.09 31.51
C ILE A 64 69.70 -27.50 31.28
N ALA A 65 70.36 -27.87 30.18
CA ALA A 65 71.64 -27.28 29.78
C ALA A 65 71.48 -25.79 29.44
N GLU A 66 70.38 -25.39 28.80
CA GLU A 66 70.07 -23.98 28.52
C GLU A 66 69.80 -23.15 29.79
N ARG A 67 69.04 -23.69 30.78
CA ARG A 67 68.78 -22.97 32.05
C ARG A 67 69.98 -22.85 32.98
N SER A 68 71.03 -23.65 32.79
CA SER A 68 72.26 -23.55 33.59
C SER A 68 73.28 -22.54 33.03
N SER A 69 72.97 -21.89 31.90
CA SER A 69 73.82 -20.88 31.25
C SER A 69 73.51 -19.42 31.66
N GLU A 70 72.51 -19.20 32.50
CA GLU A 70 72.22 -17.89 33.11
C GLU A 70 73.00 -17.70 34.43
N GLY A 71 74.23 -17.21 34.28
CA GLY A 71 74.79 -16.13 35.12
C GLY A 71 75.09 -16.41 36.58
N THR A 72 76.22 -17.07 36.88
CA THR A 72 76.97 -16.79 38.12
C THR A 72 77.58 -15.40 38.05
N VAL A 73 76.91 -14.39 38.61
CA VAL A 73 77.45 -13.03 38.79
C VAL A 73 78.47 -13.07 39.92
N THR A 74 79.75 -13.03 39.57
CA THR A 74 80.84 -12.71 40.50
C THR A 74 80.77 -11.21 40.83
N GLY A 75 80.65 -10.89 42.12
CA GLY A 75 80.39 -9.55 42.61
C GLY A 75 81.46 -8.52 42.27
N ARG A 76 81.04 -7.39 41.68
CA ARG A 76 81.74 -6.11 41.70
C ARG A 76 81.47 -5.43 43.05
N PRO A 77 82.43 -4.77 43.70
CA PRO A 77 82.14 -4.00 44.92
C PRO A 77 81.17 -2.86 44.58
N LEU A 78 80.01 -2.90 45.21
CA LEU A 78 78.92 -1.94 45.08
C LEU A 78 79.43 -0.56 45.52
N THR A 79 79.24 0.46 44.69
CA THR A 79 79.61 1.84 45.07
C THR A 79 78.56 2.42 46.02
N ASP A 80 78.96 3.28 46.97
CA ASP A 80 78.02 3.88 47.95
C ASP A 80 76.83 4.61 47.28
N LEU A 81 77.04 5.17 46.08
CA LEU A 81 75.97 5.77 45.27
C LEU A 81 74.97 4.72 44.73
N GLU A 82 75.43 3.52 44.37
CA GLU A 82 74.56 2.41 43.97
C GLU A 82 73.77 1.87 45.16
N LEU A 83 74.34 1.88 46.37
CA LEU A 83 73.63 1.56 47.61
C LEU A 83 72.54 2.59 47.91
N GLU A 84 72.84 3.89 47.85
CA GLU A 84 71.84 4.94 48.05
C GLU A 84 70.73 4.88 46.99
N ASN A 85 71.07 4.63 45.73
CA ASN A 85 70.09 4.45 44.66
C ASN A 85 69.24 3.17 44.84
N ALA A 86 69.84 2.08 45.32
CA ALA A 86 69.10 0.85 45.63
C ALA A 86 68.17 1.03 46.83
N ILE A 87 68.61 1.78 47.86
CA ILE A 87 67.79 2.10 49.04
C ILE A 87 66.61 2.99 48.63
N THR A 88 66.85 4.08 47.92
CA THR A 88 65.78 4.99 47.45
C THR A 88 64.82 4.29 46.48
N SER A 89 65.33 3.42 45.61
CA SER A 89 64.50 2.57 44.74
C SER A 89 63.66 1.58 45.55
N LEU A 90 64.24 0.93 46.56
CA LEU A 90 63.53 0.00 47.44
C LEU A 90 62.48 0.72 48.29
N GLU A 91 62.78 1.90 48.83
CA GLU A 91 61.83 2.73 49.55
C GLU A 91 60.68 3.19 48.66
N SER A 92 60.98 3.61 47.42
CA SER A 92 59.96 3.99 46.44
C SER A 92 59.06 2.81 46.05
N SER A 93 59.64 1.61 45.88
CA SER A 93 58.92 0.37 45.60
C SER A 93 58.06 -0.05 46.79
N THR A 94 58.60 0.03 48.00
CA THR A 94 57.88 -0.27 49.24
C THR A 94 56.69 0.70 49.44
N ALA A 95 56.90 1.99 49.20
CA ALA A 95 55.83 2.99 49.24
C ALA A 95 54.76 2.78 48.16
N ALA A 96 55.15 2.31 46.97
CA ALA A 96 54.21 1.95 45.91
C ALA A 96 53.39 0.71 46.28
N ILE A 97 54.03 -0.32 46.86
CA ILE A 97 53.36 -1.53 47.34
C ILE A 97 52.38 -1.19 48.47
N GLU A 98 52.76 -0.35 49.44
CA GLU A 98 51.84 0.08 50.50
C GLU A 98 50.61 0.82 49.95
N LYS A 99 50.80 1.71 48.96
CA LYS A 99 49.67 2.38 48.28
C LYS A 99 48.76 1.36 47.60
N GLN A 100 49.33 0.36 46.93
CA GLN A 100 48.57 -0.70 46.29
C GLN A 100 47.82 -1.57 47.32
N CYS A 101 48.45 -1.90 48.45
CA CYS A 101 47.80 -2.63 49.55
C CYS A 101 46.62 -1.84 50.12
N ARG A 102 46.79 -0.53 50.38
CA ARG A 102 45.68 0.33 50.86
C ARG A 102 44.53 0.42 49.85
N LEU A 103 44.85 0.50 48.55
CA LEU A 103 43.83 0.50 47.51
C LEU A 103 43.07 -0.83 47.48
N LEU A 104 43.79 -1.96 47.54
CA LEU A 104 43.17 -3.29 47.57
C LEU A 104 42.33 -3.50 48.83
N GLU A 105 42.75 -3.00 49.99
CA GLU A 105 41.92 -3.01 51.20
C GLU A 105 40.65 -2.17 51.03
N SER A 106 40.75 -0.98 50.45
CA SER A 106 39.57 -0.15 50.18
C SER A 106 38.60 -0.83 49.19
N GLN A 107 39.12 -1.49 48.15
CA GLN A 107 38.34 -2.26 47.19
C GLN A 107 37.70 -3.49 47.85
N LYS A 108 38.43 -4.18 48.73
CA LYS A 108 37.90 -5.32 49.49
C LYS A 108 36.74 -4.90 50.39
N VAL A 109 36.86 -3.76 51.08
CA VAL A 109 35.77 -3.23 51.92
C VAL A 109 34.57 -2.83 51.06
N ALA A 110 34.76 -2.15 49.94
CA ALA A 110 33.68 -1.79 49.02
C ALA A 110 32.97 -3.02 48.42
N LEU A 111 33.72 -4.07 48.07
CA LEU A 111 33.16 -5.34 47.60
C LEU A 111 32.41 -6.09 48.71
N GLN A 112 32.89 -6.05 49.95
CA GLN A 112 32.17 -6.62 51.09
C GLN A 112 30.88 -5.86 51.37
N GLU A 113 30.88 -4.53 51.27
CA GLU A 113 29.68 -3.72 51.40
C GLU A 113 28.67 -4.03 50.28
N LEU A 114 29.13 -4.08 49.02
CA LEU A 114 28.30 -4.49 47.87
C LEU A 114 27.76 -5.91 48.05
N LYS A 115 28.56 -6.86 48.52
CA LYS A 115 28.13 -8.23 48.81
C LYS A 115 27.08 -8.28 49.92
N SER A 116 27.20 -7.43 50.96
CA SER A 116 26.20 -7.35 52.01
C SER A 116 24.88 -6.74 51.52
N ARG A 117 24.95 -5.72 50.65
CA ARG A 117 23.78 -5.11 49.98
C ARG A 117 23.14 -6.03 48.93
N HIS A 118 23.94 -6.89 48.30
CA HIS A 118 23.53 -7.80 47.23
C HIS A 118 23.31 -9.24 47.70
N SER A 119 23.31 -9.48 49.02
CA SER A 119 22.77 -10.72 49.59
C SER A 119 21.37 -10.90 49.01
N PRO A 120 21.06 -12.04 48.36
CA PRO A 120 19.82 -12.24 47.64
C PRO A 120 18.67 -12.02 48.62
N SER A 121 18.03 -10.85 48.50
CA SER A 121 16.85 -10.56 49.28
C SER A 121 15.77 -11.47 48.71
N THR A 122 15.43 -12.52 49.45
CA THR A 122 14.37 -13.45 49.08
C THR A 122 13.07 -12.71 48.72
N ALA A 123 12.86 -11.52 49.29
CA ALA A 123 11.77 -10.62 48.95
C ALA A 123 11.82 -10.06 47.51
N THR A 124 13.00 -9.69 46.99
CA THR A 124 13.11 -9.15 45.62
C THR A 124 12.91 -10.23 44.56
N ASP A 125 13.47 -11.44 44.78
CA ASP A 125 13.29 -12.57 43.87
C ASP A 125 11.84 -13.08 43.86
N GLN A 126 11.20 -13.13 45.04
CA GLN A 126 9.78 -13.46 45.13
C GLN A 126 8.90 -12.40 44.43
N ALA A 127 9.18 -11.12 44.61
CA ALA A 127 8.46 -10.04 43.93
C ALA A 127 8.64 -10.10 42.40
N GLN A 128 9.85 -10.41 41.91
CA GLN A 128 10.11 -10.56 40.48
C GLN A 128 9.42 -11.81 39.91
N SER A 129 9.44 -12.94 40.62
CA SER A 129 8.74 -14.17 40.23
C SER A 129 7.22 -13.95 40.18
N GLN A 130 6.65 -13.25 41.19
CA GLN A 130 5.23 -12.90 41.18
C GLN A 130 4.87 -11.97 40.01
N ARG A 131 5.69 -10.96 39.71
CA ARG A 131 5.48 -10.08 38.55
C ARG A 131 5.55 -10.86 37.23
N GLN A 132 6.50 -11.77 37.07
CA GLN A 132 6.59 -12.62 35.88
C GLN A 132 5.39 -13.56 35.76
N LYS A 133 4.95 -14.20 36.85
CA LYS A 133 3.75 -15.05 36.86
C LYS A 133 2.49 -14.26 36.52
N LYS A 134 2.34 -13.06 37.08
CA LYS A 134 1.21 -12.15 36.77
C LYS A 134 1.22 -11.75 35.29
N SER A 135 2.36 -11.30 34.79
CA SER A 135 2.52 -10.92 33.38
C SER A 135 2.31 -12.09 32.42
N ALA A 136 2.74 -13.31 32.76
CA ALA A 136 2.50 -14.50 31.96
C ALA A 136 1.01 -14.88 31.92
N ARG A 137 0.29 -14.72 33.05
CA ARG A 137 -1.16 -14.93 33.11
C ARG A 137 -1.92 -13.89 32.28
N GLU A 138 -1.59 -12.61 32.46
CA GLU A 138 -2.19 -11.52 31.68
C GLU A 138 -1.92 -11.70 30.19
N LYS A 139 -0.69 -12.09 29.80
CA LYS A 139 -0.37 -12.40 28.40
C LYS A 139 -1.20 -13.56 27.87
N GLY A 140 -1.31 -14.66 28.63
CA GLY A 140 -2.12 -15.81 28.23
C GLY A 140 -3.60 -15.49 28.12
N GLN A 141 -4.13 -14.65 29.00
CA GLN A 141 -5.51 -14.18 28.94
C GLN A 141 -5.74 -13.29 27.70
N LEU A 142 -4.87 -12.32 27.44
CA LEU A 142 -4.96 -11.48 26.25
C LEU A 142 -4.84 -12.30 24.96
N GLU A 143 -3.95 -13.29 24.93
CA GLU A 143 -3.80 -14.17 23.77
C GLU A 143 -5.08 -15.01 23.53
N PHE A 144 -5.74 -15.46 24.59
CA PHE A 144 -7.03 -16.13 24.50
C PHE A 144 -8.13 -15.20 23.97
N GLU A 145 -8.28 -14.01 24.56
CA GLU A 145 -9.28 -13.01 24.14
C GLU A 145 -9.06 -12.57 22.68
N VAL A 146 -7.80 -12.39 22.25
CA VAL A 146 -7.46 -12.05 20.86
C VAL A 146 -7.83 -13.18 19.91
N ASN A 147 -7.54 -14.44 20.25
CA ASN A 147 -7.91 -15.57 19.40
C ASN A 147 -9.43 -15.73 19.32
N GLU A 148 -10.15 -15.57 20.43
CA GLU A 148 -11.62 -15.62 20.44
C GLU A 148 -12.23 -14.52 19.55
N LEU A 149 -11.72 -13.29 19.63
CA LEU A 149 -12.17 -12.18 18.79
C LEU A 149 -11.83 -12.41 17.31
N ALA A 150 -10.65 -12.97 17.02
CA ALA A 150 -10.23 -13.29 15.66
C ALA A 150 -11.09 -14.40 15.04
N ASP A 151 -11.40 -15.46 15.80
CA ASP A 151 -12.28 -16.55 15.36
C ASP A 151 -13.71 -16.04 15.14
N GLY A 152 -14.21 -15.18 16.04
CA GLY A 152 -15.50 -14.51 15.90
C GLY A 152 -15.58 -13.66 14.63
N LEU A 153 -14.57 -12.81 14.41
CA LEU A 153 -14.49 -11.97 13.22
C LEU A 153 -14.35 -12.80 11.94
N GLN A 154 -13.60 -13.91 11.97
CA GLN A 154 -13.49 -14.81 10.82
C GLN A 154 -14.83 -15.49 10.50
N SER A 155 -15.61 -15.88 11.51
CA SER A 155 -16.94 -16.46 11.33
C SER A 155 -17.92 -15.46 10.72
N GLU A 156 -17.97 -14.23 11.25
CA GLU A 156 -18.80 -13.15 10.72
C GLU A 156 -18.41 -12.81 9.29
N LEU A 157 -17.11 -12.71 9.00
CA LEU A 157 -16.60 -12.41 7.68
C LEU A 157 -16.94 -13.50 6.66
N LYS A 158 -16.87 -14.78 7.03
CA LYS A 158 -17.31 -15.90 6.19
C LYS A 158 -18.80 -15.83 5.90
N SER A 159 -19.61 -15.48 6.91
CA SER A 159 -21.06 -15.33 6.75
C SER A 159 -21.40 -14.16 5.82
N ALA A 160 -20.77 -12.99 6.05
CA ALA A 160 -20.91 -11.80 5.22
C ALA A 160 -20.43 -12.04 3.78
N ALA A 161 -19.32 -12.74 3.58
CA ALA A 161 -18.82 -13.12 2.26
C ALA A 161 -19.81 -14.02 1.51
N LYS A 162 -20.36 -15.04 2.17
CA LYS A 162 -21.37 -15.93 1.59
C LYS A 162 -22.65 -15.18 1.25
N GLN A 163 -23.07 -14.24 2.10
CA GLN A 163 -24.23 -13.39 1.84
C GLN A 163 -24.00 -12.45 0.65
N ALA A 164 -22.82 -11.84 0.55
CA ALA A 164 -22.44 -10.99 -0.57
C ALA A 164 -22.38 -11.79 -1.88
N GLU A 165 -21.77 -12.97 -1.87
CA GLU A 165 -21.70 -13.88 -3.02
C GLU A 165 -23.08 -14.34 -3.48
N THR A 166 -23.97 -14.68 -2.54
CA THR A 166 -25.37 -15.02 -2.87
C THR A 166 -26.12 -13.84 -3.48
N SER A 167 -25.90 -12.63 -2.95
CA SER A 167 -26.55 -11.42 -3.42
C SER A 167 -26.08 -11.06 -4.84
N VAL A 168 -24.77 -11.07 -5.09
CA VAL A 168 -24.17 -10.84 -6.41
C VAL A 168 -24.55 -11.94 -7.39
N GLY A 169 -24.58 -13.20 -6.97
CA GLY A 169 -25.03 -14.32 -7.80
C GLY A 169 -26.51 -14.24 -8.18
N SER A 170 -27.35 -13.58 -7.36
CA SER A 170 -28.77 -13.37 -7.67
C SER A 170 -29.04 -12.15 -8.55
N LEU A 171 -28.08 -11.22 -8.67
CA LEU A 171 -28.21 -9.96 -9.38
C LEU A 171 -28.59 -10.14 -10.87
N PRO A 172 -27.99 -11.07 -11.65
CA PRO A 172 -28.38 -11.27 -13.05
C PRO A 172 -29.86 -11.63 -13.20
N ASN A 173 -30.38 -12.51 -12.34
CA ASN A 173 -31.78 -12.94 -12.38
C ASN A 173 -32.77 -11.83 -11.96
N VAL A 174 -32.32 -10.89 -11.11
CA VAL A 174 -33.12 -9.72 -10.75
C VAL A 174 -33.10 -8.70 -11.89
N MET A 175 -31.93 -8.46 -12.47
CA MET A 175 -31.73 -7.55 -13.61
C MET A 175 -32.55 -8.01 -14.81
N GLU A 176 -32.45 -9.28 -15.21
CA GLU A 176 -33.22 -9.85 -16.31
C GLU A 176 -34.72 -9.66 -16.12
N ARG A 177 -35.26 -9.91 -14.92
CA ARG A 177 -36.68 -9.71 -14.61
C ARG A 177 -37.12 -8.25 -14.65
N ILE A 178 -36.22 -7.29 -14.38
CA ILE A 178 -36.57 -5.88 -14.45
C ILE A 178 -36.48 -5.38 -15.90
N LEU A 179 -35.44 -5.78 -16.63
CA LEU A 179 -35.29 -5.48 -18.05
C LEU A 179 -36.44 -6.08 -18.88
N GLU A 180 -36.90 -7.29 -18.57
CA GLU A 180 -38.09 -7.86 -19.22
C GLU A 180 -39.34 -7.01 -18.98
N LYS A 181 -39.45 -6.35 -17.81
CA LYS A 181 -40.55 -5.41 -17.53
C LYS A 181 -40.34 -4.08 -18.26
N ASP A 182 -39.09 -3.60 -18.38
CA ASP A 182 -38.75 -2.44 -19.21
C ASP A 182 -39.16 -2.69 -20.68
N ASP A 183 -38.81 -3.85 -21.24
CA ASP A 183 -39.12 -4.23 -22.62
C ASP A 183 -40.63 -4.27 -22.88
N ARG A 184 -41.43 -4.77 -21.92
CA ARG A 184 -42.91 -4.73 -22.03
C ARG A 184 -43.46 -3.30 -22.06
N VAL A 185 -42.83 -2.37 -21.33
CA VAL A 185 -43.22 -0.95 -21.37
C VAL A 185 -42.83 -0.35 -22.73
N LEU A 186 -41.63 -0.66 -23.24
CA LEU A 186 -41.15 -0.21 -24.54
C LEU A 186 -42.03 -0.73 -25.70
N ASP A 187 -42.46 -2.00 -25.67
CA ASP A 187 -43.43 -2.56 -26.63
C ASP A 187 -44.78 -1.81 -26.57
N GLY A 188 -45.20 -1.41 -25.37
CA GLY A 188 -46.36 -0.54 -25.16
C GLY A 188 -46.18 0.83 -25.83
N LEU A 189 -45.01 1.46 -25.68
CA LEU A 189 -44.67 2.73 -26.32
C LEU A 189 -44.60 2.62 -27.84
N GLN A 190 -44.04 1.52 -28.37
CA GLN A 190 -43.98 1.29 -29.81
C GLN A 190 -45.38 1.26 -30.44
N LYS A 191 -46.37 0.69 -29.75
CA LYS A 191 -47.78 0.68 -30.18
C LYS A 191 -48.44 2.06 -30.15
N LEU A 192 -47.90 3.01 -29.39
CA LEU A 192 -48.39 4.39 -29.28
C LEU A 192 -47.83 5.31 -30.38
N ILE A 193 -46.67 5.02 -30.95
CA ILE A 193 -46.01 5.83 -32.01
C ILE A 193 -46.95 6.15 -33.19
N PRO A 194 -47.72 5.20 -33.77
CA PRO A 194 -48.58 5.49 -34.92
C PRO A 194 -49.67 6.53 -34.61
N ARG A 195 -50.15 6.60 -33.36
CA ARG A 195 -51.18 7.57 -32.95
C ARG A 195 -50.62 9.00 -32.92
N ILE A 196 -49.35 9.13 -32.57
CA ILE A 196 -48.65 10.43 -32.49
C ILE A 196 -48.31 10.94 -33.89
N THR A 197 -47.85 10.06 -34.78
CA THR A 197 -47.39 10.44 -36.14
C THR A 197 -48.54 10.70 -37.12
N GLN A 198 -49.68 10.04 -36.97
CA GLN A 198 -50.84 10.29 -37.82
C GLN A 198 -51.43 11.69 -37.58
N SER A 199 -51.40 12.21 -36.35
CA SER A 199 -51.98 13.52 -36.02
C SER A 199 -51.40 14.72 -36.80
N SER A 200 -50.16 14.64 -37.29
CA SER A 200 -49.47 15.78 -37.90
C SER A 200 -49.56 15.83 -39.44
N ALA A 201 -49.87 14.73 -40.11
CA ALA A 201 -49.83 14.65 -41.59
C ALA A 201 -51.16 14.97 -42.27
N PHE A 202 -52.29 14.89 -41.56
CA PHE A 202 -53.62 15.12 -42.13
C PHE A 202 -54.03 16.60 -42.18
N SER A 203 -53.37 17.50 -41.45
CA SER A 203 -53.83 18.90 -41.31
C SER A 203 -53.54 19.77 -42.54
N SER A 204 -52.34 19.69 -43.13
CA SER A 204 -51.93 20.59 -44.22
C SER A 204 -52.64 20.34 -45.55
N ASN A 205 -53.02 19.09 -45.83
CA ASN A 205 -53.66 18.73 -47.10
C ASN A 205 -55.14 19.14 -47.13
N ASN A 206 -55.80 19.13 -45.97
CA ASN A 206 -57.25 19.42 -45.88
C ASN A 206 -57.56 20.90 -46.11
N GLU A 207 -56.69 21.83 -45.68
CA GLU A 207 -56.90 23.27 -45.92
C GLU A 207 -56.84 23.62 -47.42
N ILE A 208 -55.85 23.08 -48.13
CA ILE A 208 -55.68 23.28 -49.58
C ILE A 208 -56.88 22.69 -50.34
N GLU A 209 -57.33 21.49 -49.95
CA GLU A 209 -58.48 20.83 -50.55
C GLU A 209 -59.77 21.64 -50.34
N VAL A 210 -60.01 22.16 -49.13
CA VAL A 210 -61.16 23.03 -48.83
C VAL A 210 -61.14 24.29 -49.69
N ASP A 211 -59.96 24.90 -49.88
CA ASP A 211 -59.79 26.09 -50.70
C ASP A 211 -60.09 25.83 -52.18
N GLU A 212 -59.59 24.72 -52.73
CA GLU A 212 -59.89 24.30 -54.10
C GLU A 212 -61.37 23.99 -54.31
N LEU A 213 -62.00 23.28 -53.35
CA LEU A 213 -63.41 22.92 -53.42
C LEU A 213 -64.32 24.15 -53.30
N CYS A 214 -64.00 25.10 -52.42
CA CYS A 214 -64.75 26.35 -52.28
C CYS A 214 -64.62 27.23 -53.53
N SER A 215 -63.43 27.29 -54.14
CA SER A 215 -63.23 28.00 -55.41
C SER A 215 -64.08 27.39 -56.54
N LYS A 216 -64.08 26.06 -56.66
CA LYS A 216 -64.94 25.33 -57.63
C LYS A 216 -66.43 25.58 -57.36
N LEU A 217 -66.85 25.58 -56.09
CA LEU A 217 -68.24 25.85 -55.72
C LEU A 217 -68.65 27.29 -56.05
N SER A 218 -67.79 28.27 -55.80
CA SER A 218 -68.02 29.67 -56.19
C SER A 218 -68.18 29.82 -57.70
N TYR A 219 -67.31 29.18 -58.48
CA TYR A 219 -67.41 29.18 -59.94
C TYR A 219 -68.72 28.55 -60.44
N LEU A 220 -69.12 27.40 -59.90
CA LEU A 220 -70.36 26.72 -60.30
C LEU A 220 -71.60 27.53 -59.91
N THR A 221 -71.60 28.14 -58.72
CA THR A 221 -72.72 29.00 -58.28
C THR A 221 -72.82 30.28 -59.12
N MET A 222 -71.70 30.89 -59.48
CA MET A 222 -71.65 32.01 -60.43
C MET A 222 -72.26 31.62 -61.78
N GLN A 223 -71.84 30.49 -62.36
CA GLN A 223 -72.37 29.99 -63.63
C GLN A 223 -73.87 29.70 -63.55
N GLU A 224 -74.34 29.15 -62.44
CA GLU A 224 -75.76 28.88 -62.22
C GLU A 224 -76.58 30.18 -62.19
N ILE A 225 -76.13 31.18 -61.43
CA ILE A 225 -76.82 32.48 -61.34
C ILE A 225 -76.83 33.17 -62.70
N ARG A 226 -75.69 33.21 -63.41
CA ARG A 226 -75.61 33.75 -64.78
C ARG A 226 -76.54 33.01 -65.74
N GLY A 227 -76.55 31.68 -65.70
CA GLY A 227 -77.44 30.87 -66.54
C GLY A 227 -78.94 31.07 -66.22
N ARG A 228 -79.30 31.34 -64.96
CA ARG A 228 -80.67 31.69 -64.56
C ARG A 228 -81.07 33.07 -65.06
N ILE A 229 -80.18 34.06 -64.96
CA ILE A 229 -80.38 35.43 -65.46
C ILE A 229 -80.50 35.43 -66.99
N ASP A 230 -79.58 34.78 -67.70
CA ASP A 230 -79.61 34.63 -69.16
C ASP A 230 -80.92 33.98 -69.64
N ARG A 231 -81.37 32.95 -68.93
CA ARG A 231 -82.64 32.28 -69.23
C ARG A 231 -83.83 33.22 -69.04
N ALA A 232 -83.85 33.99 -67.95
CA ALA A 232 -84.91 34.96 -67.65
C ALA A 232 -84.91 36.12 -68.67
N TYR A 233 -83.73 36.60 -69.07
CA TYR A 233 -83.59 37.62 -70.10
C TYR A 233 -84.07 37.13 -71.47
N ARG A 234 -83.67 35.93 -71.88
CA ARG A 234 -84.12 35.32 -73.14
C ARG A 234 -85.63 35.05 -73.16
N SER A 235 -86.22 34.62 -72.04
CA SER A 235 -87.67 34.40 -71.97
C SER A 235 -88.45 35.72 -72.01
N ALA A 236 -87.96 36.77 -71.35
CA ALA A 236 -88.57 38.10 -71.38
C ALA A 236 -88.51 38.75 -72.79
N THR A 237 -87.36 38.67 -73.46
CA THR A 237 -87.19 39.20 -74.82
C THR A 237 -87.98 38.42 -75.87
N ALA A 238 -88.08 37.09 -75.74
CA ALA A 238 -88.93 36.26 -76.60
C ALA A 238 -90.43 36.60 -76.44
N SER A 239 -90.88 36.93 -75.23
CA SER A 239 -92.27 37.35 -74.96
C SER A 239 -92.62 38.71 -75.59
N ILE A 240 -91.67 39.65 -75.62
CA ILE A 240 -91.82 40.98 -76.24
C ILE A 240 -91.87 40.86 -77.78
N ASN A 241 -90.98 40.07 -78.38
CA ASN A 241 -90.92 39.87 -79.82
C ASN A 241 -92.14 39.08 -80.36
N GLY A 242 -92.76 38.23 -79.55
CA GLY A 242 -94.00 37.54 -79.92
C GLY A 242 -95.27 38.41 -79.88
N SER A 243 -95.22 39.59 -79.25
CA SER A 243 -96.41 40.42 -78.97
C SER A 243 -96.45 41.76 -79.71
N GLN A 244 -95.47 42.09 -80.57
CA GLN A 244 -95.49 43.32 -81.38
C GLN A 244 -95.39 43.05 -82.87
N ALA A 245 -96.56 43.05 -83.53
CA ALA A 245 -96.71 43.25 -84.97
C ALA A 245 -96.98 44.72 -85.34
N ASN A 246 -96.74 45.71 -84.47
CA ASN A 246 -96.92 47.13 -84.80
C ASN A 246 -96.08 48.08 -83.93
N GLY A 247 -95.16 48.82 -84.57
CA GLY A 247 -94.66 50.12 -84.10
C GLY A 247 -93.51 50.12 -83.09
N HIS A 248 -92.29 49.78 -83.52
CA HIS A 248 -91.07 50.06 -82.74
C HIS A 248 -90.85 51.57 -82.62
N SER A 249 -90.96 52.11 -81.40
CA SER A 249 -90.51 53.46 -81.07
C SER A 249 -89.04 53.42 -80.64
N THR A 250 -88.27 54.47 -80.95
CA THR A 250 -86.88 54.63 -80.52
C THR A 250 -86.71 54.55 -78.99
N ASP A 251 -87.80 54.79 -78.25
CA ASP A 251 -87.87 54.76 -76.78
C ASP A 251 -87.80 53.33 -76.19
N THR A 252 -88.26 52.30 -76.91
CA THR A 252 -88.12 50.89 -76.47
C THR A 252 -86.71 50.35 -76.69
N ALA A 253 -86.00 50.83 -77.71
CA ALA A 253 -84.63 50.42 -77.98
C ALA A 253 -83.65 50.97 -76.93
N ASN A 254 -83.84 52.22 -76.49
CA ASN A 254 -83.04 52.82 -75.43
C ASN A 254 -83.21 52.09 -74.10
N LYS A 255 -84.46 51.74 -73.71
CA LYS A 255 -84.74 50.96 -72.50
C LYS A 255 -84.11 49.56 -72.51
N ILE A 256 -84.03 48.91 -73.68
CA ILE A 256 -83.33 47.63 -73.83
C ILE A 256 -81.82 47.81 -73.66
N SER A 257 -81.25 48.89 -74.20
CA SER A 257 -79.82 49.21 -74.04
C SER A 257 -79.46 49.54 -72.59
N ASP A 258 -80.30 50.30 -71.89
CA ASP A 258 -80.09 50.63 -70.47
C ASP A 258 -80.18 49.37 -69.60
N LEU A 259 -81.17 48.50 -69.85
CA LEU A 259 -81.30 47.20 -69.17
C LEU A 259 -80.11 46.26 -69.47
N GLN A 260 -79.52 46.33 -70.66
CA GLN A 260 -78.30 45.57 -70.97
C GLN A 260 -77.11 46.06 -70.16
N ALA A 261 -76.94 47.39 -70.02
CA ALA A 261 -75.88 47.96 -69.21
C ALA A 261 -76.05 47.61 -67.72
N GLU A 262 -77.26 47.68 -67.18
CA GLU A 262 -77.57 47.25 -65.80
C GLU A 262 -77.35 45.74 -65.60
N LEU A 263 -77.65 44.93 -66.62
CA LEU A 263 -77.40 43.48 -66.59
C LEU A 263 -75.91 43.15 -66.58
N ASP A 264 -75.10 43.88 -67.35
CA ASP A 264 -73.66 43.72 -67.41
C ASP A 264 -73.01 44.12 -66.07
N GLU A 265 -73.49 45.20 -65.44
CA GLU A 265 -73.08 45.62 -64.09
C GLU A 265 -73.43 44.55 -63.04
N LEU A 266 -74.68 44.09 -63.02
CA LEU A 266 -75.13 43.01 -62.14
C LEU A 266 -74.32 41.73 -62.36
N THR A 267 -73.99 41.40 -63.61
CA THR A 267 -73.23 40.20 -63.96
C THR A 267 -71.77 40.26 -63.50
N GLY A 268 -71.22 41.47 -63.39
CA GLY A 268 -69.93 41.75 -62.75
C GLY A 268 -69.96 41.54 -61.24
N GLU A 269 -71.05 41.92 -60.57
CA GLU A 269 -71.19 41.78 -59.11
C GLU A 269 -71.48 40.34 -58.63
N ILE A 270 -72.09 39.49 -59.47
CA ILE A 270 -72.41 38.09 -59.13
C ILE A 270 -71.18 37.32 -58.66
N GLU A 271 -70.00 37.57 -59.23
CA GLU A 271 -68.76 36.88 -58.84
C GLU A 271 -68.36 37.20 -57.40
N GLY A 272 -68.39 38.48 -57.01
CA GLY A 272 -68.13 38.92 -55.65
C GLY A 272 -69.17 38.42 -54.64
N LEU A 273 -70.45 38.37 -55.03
CA LEU A 273 -71.53 37.89 -54.16
C LEU A 273 -71.53 36.37 -54.00
N ALA A 274 -71.23 35.62 -55.08
CA ALA A 274 -71.13 34.16 -55.05
C ALA A 274 -69.93 33.70 -54.21
N THR A 275 -68.77 34.33 -54.39
CA THR A 275 -67.58 34.09 -53.55
C THR A 275 -67.88 34.37 -52.08
N MET A 276 -68.43 35.55 -51.76
CA MET A 276 -68.75 35.91 -50.37
C MET A 276 -69.78 34.97 -49.73
N ALA A 277 -70.78 34.51 -50.50
CA ALA A 277 -71.79 33.57 -50.01
C ALA A 277 -71.22 32.17 -49.74
N VAL A 278 -70.34 31.68 -50.62
CA VAL A 278 -69.62 30.40 -50.44
C VAL A 278 -68.64 30.49 -49.28
N ASP A 279 -67.93 31.62 -49.16
CA ASP A 279 -66.96 31.83 -48.10
C ASP A 279 -67.63 31.89 -46.72
N GLY A 280 -68.73 32.62 -46.61
CA GLY A 280 -69.49 32.76 -45.37
C GLY A 280 -70.20 31.47 -44.93
N LYS A 281 -70.77 30.71 -45.87
CA LYS A 281 -71.55 29.50 -45.56
C LYS A 281 -70.70 28.24 -45.40
N TYR A 282 -69.60 28.12 -46.14
CA TYR A 282 -68.84 26.87 -46.23
C TYR A 282 -67.37 27.08 -45.83
N ARG A 283 -66.63 27.96 -46.51
CA ARG A 283 -65.18 28.11 -46.30
C ARG A 283 -64.83 28.42 -44.84
N HIS A 284 -65.36 29.51 -44.28
CA HIS A 284 -64.99 29.94 -42.93
C HIS A 284 -65.44 28.96 -41.83
N PRO A 285 -66.67 28.39 -41.85
CA PRO A 285 -67.05 27.36 -40.90
C PRO A 285 -66.19 26.10 -40.97
N ILE A 286 -65.89 25.61 -42.18
CA ILE A 286 -65.08 24.40 -42.37
C ILE A 286 -63.64 24.62 -41.89
N LEU A 287 -63.02 25.74 -42.28
CA LEU A 287 -61.67 26.08 -41.81
C LEU A 287 -61.61 26.29 -40.29
N ARG A 288 -62.66 26.86 -39.68
CA ARG A 288 -62.72 27.01 -38.22
C ARG A 288 -62.76 25.65 -37.52
N GLU A 289 -63.61 24.75 -37.98
CA GLU A 289 -63.75 23.40 -37.41
C GLU A 289 -62.49 22.55 -37.64
N LEU A 290 -61.88 22.69 -38.82
CA LEU A 290 -60.61 22.03 -39.13
C LEU A 290 -59.50 22.52 -38.21
N LYS A 291 -59.42 23.82 -37.95
CA LYS A 291 -58.45 24.43 -37.05
C LYS A 291 -58.68 24.04 -35.58
N SER A 292 -59.93 23.95 -35.11
CA SER A 292 -60.22 23.46 -33.76
C SER A 292 -59.86 21.98 -33.63
N SER A 293 -60.25 21.15 -34.61
CA SER A 293 -59.89 19.73 -34.66
C SER A 293 -58.37 19.52 -34.69
N GLN A 294 -57.65 20.35 -35.46
CA GLN A 294 -56.18 20.34 -35.48
C GLN A 294 -55.60 20.70 -34.12
N SER A 295 -56.10 21.76 -33.48
CA SER A 295 -55.65 22.16 -32.14
C SER A 295 -55.89 21.07 -31.10
N ASP A 296 -57.02 20.36 -31.17
CA ASP A 296 -57.35 19.24 -30.28
C ASP A 296 -56.42 18.04 -30.53
N ALA A 297 -56.15 17.72 -31.79
CA ALA A 297 -55.24 16.65 -32.19
C ALA A 297 -53.78 16.96 -31.77
N GLU A 298 -53.33 18.21 -31.94
CA GLU A 298 -52.03 18.69 -31.46
C GLU A 298 -51.93 18.62 -29.92
N ALA A 299 -52.99 19.00 -29.20
CA ALA A 299 -53.03 18.90 -27.74
C ALA A 299 -52.99 17.43 -27.27
N GLU A 300 -53.69 16.53 -27.96
CA GLU A 300 -53.63 15.10 -27.67
C GLU A 300 -52.24 14.53 -27.97
N SER A 301 -51.64 14.88 -29.11
CA SER A 301 -50.28 14.51 -29.49
C SER A 301 -49.25 15.00 -28.46
N SER A 302 -49.38 16.24 -27.98
CA SER A 302 -48.54 16.78 -26.90
C SER A 302 -48.66 15.95 -25.62
N ARG A 303 -49.87 15.57 -25.21
CA ARG A 303 -50.07 14.73 -24.01
C ARG A 303 -49.45 13.35 -24.17
N TRP A 304 -49.58 12.74 -25.35
CA TRP A 304 -48.93 11.47 -25.65
C TRP A 304 -47.40 11.61 -25.65
N ASN A 305 -46.86 12.69 -26.22
CA ASN A 305 -45.43 12.99 -26.17
C ASN A 305 -44.92 13.18 -24.74
N ASP A 306 -45.64 13.90 -23.88
CA ASP A 306 -45.30 14.05 -22.47
C ASP A 306 -45.31 12.71 -21.74
N TYR A 307 -46.28 11.84 -22.05
CA TYR A 307 -46.33 10.48 -21.51
C TYR A 307 -45.14 9.64 -21.98
N VAL A 308 -44.78 9.68 -23.27
CA VAL A 308 -43.60 8.99 -23.80
C VAL A 308 -42.32 9.52 -23.15
N LEU A 309 -42.17 10.84 -23.03
CA LEU A 309 -41.01 11.44 -22.38
C LEU A 309 -40.90 11.03 -20.90
N GLY A 310 -42.00 11.12 -20.15
CA GLY A 310 -42.04 10.74 -18.74
C GLY A 310 -41.77 9.25 -18.52
N THR A 311 -42.28 8.39 -19.39
CA THR A 311 -41.99 6.94 -19.32
C THR A 311 -40.53 6.64 -19.67
N LEU A 312 -39.95 7.25 -20.71
CA LEU A 312 -38.53 7.09 -21.02
C LEU A 312 -37.64 7.60 -19.87
N GLN A 313 -37.94 8.76 -19.29
CA GLN A 313 -37.22 9.27 -18.11
C GLN A 313 -37.32 8.30 -16.92
N TYR A 314 -38.49 7.72 -16.68
CA TYR A 314 -38.68 6.70 -15.65
C TYR A 314 -37.84 5.44 -15.93
N LEU A 315 -37.81 4.93 -17.16
CA LEU A 315 -36.98 3.79 -17.55
C LEU A 315 -35.49 4.09 -17.38
N THR A 316 -35.04 5.29 -17.78
CA THR A 316 -33.63 5.72 -17.60
C THR A 316 -33.27 5.83 -16.12
N THR A 317 -34.10 6.45 -15.30
CA THR A 317 -33.86 6.57 -13.86
C THR A 317 -33.80 5.19 -13.21
N ARG A 318 -34.72 4.28 -13.59
CA ARG A 318 -34.72 2.90 -13.11
C ARG A 318 -33.45 2.16 -13.50
N ALA A 319 -32.98 2.30 -14.75
CA ALA A 319 -31.73 1.70 -15.21
C ALA A 319 -30.51 2.23 -14.43
N GLN A 320 -30.46 3.54 -14.14
CA GLN A 320 -29.42 4.14 -13.29
C GLN A 320 -29.44 3.56 -11.88
N THR A 321 -30.62 3.46 -11.25
CA THR A 321 -30.71 2.86 -9.90
C THR A 321 -30.29 1.39 -9.85
N LEU A 322 -30.49 0.65 -10.96
CA LEU A 322 -30.04 -0.73 -11.07
C LEU A 322 -28.52 -0.83 -11.20
N ASP A 323 -27.92 0.06 -11.98
CA ASP A 323 -26.48 0.16 -12.14
C ASP A 323 -25.82 0.53 -10.80
N ASP A 324 -26.34 1.55 -10.11
CA ASP A 324 -25.87 1.94 -8.77
C ASP A 324 -25.96 0.76 -7.79
N HIS A 325 -27.08 0.04 -7.78
CA HIS A 325 -27.25 -1.13 -6.91
C HIS A 325 -26.24 -2.25 -7.22
N ALA A 326 -26.00 -2.52 -8.51
CA ALA A 326 -25.00 -3.48 -8.95
C ALA A 326 -23.59 -3.07 -8.52
N MET A 327 -23.22 -1.80 -8.73
CA MET A 327 -21.93 -1.24 -8.30
C MET A 327 -21.76 -1.35 -6.78
N HIS A 328 -22.79 -1.01 -6.00
CA HIS A 328 -22.75 -1.14 -4.55
C HIS A 328 -22.54 -2.58 -4.09
N LEU A 329 -23.25 -3.55 -4.68
CA LEU A 329 -23.07 -4.96 -4.34
C LEU A 329 -21.66 -5.48 -4.68
N HIS A 330 -21.12 -5.12 -5.85
CA HIS A 330 -19.76 -5.49 -6.22
C HIS A 330 -18.72 -4.84 -5.31
N SER A 331 -18.86 -3.54 -5.02
CA SER A 331 -17.95 -2.84 -4.10
C SER A 331 -17.99 -3.43 -2.68
N HIS A 332 -19.16 -3.88 -2.22
CA HIS A 332 -19.32 -4.54 -0.93
C HIS A 332 -18.65 -5.93 -0.92
N GLN A 333 -18.79 -6.70 -2.00
CA GLN A 333 -18.07 -7.98 -2.15
C GLN A 333 -16.55 -7.77 -2.15
N ASP A 334 -16.06 -6.77 -2.88
CA ASP A 334 -14.64 -6.44 -2.91
C ASP A 334 -14.14 -5.96 -1.55
N ALA A 335 -14.89 -5.12 -0.85
CA ALA A 335 -14.57 -4.69 0.50
C ALA A 335 -14.46 -5.88 1.46
N ILE A 336 -15.40 -6.82 1.44
CA ILE A 336 -15.33 -8.04 2.25
C ILE A 336 -14.11 -8.89 1.89
N ASN A 337 -13.84 -9.07 0.60
CA ASN A 337 -12.69 -9.84 0.13
C ASN A 337 -11.36 -9.20 0.54
N THR A 338 -11.26 -7.87 0.51
CA THR A 338 -10.06 -7.15 0.96
C THR A 338 -9.86 -7.31 2.46
N VAL A 339 -10.92 -7.14 3.27
CA VAL A 339 -10.86 -7.38 4.72
C VAL A 339 -10.43 -8.82 5.01
N ALA A 340 -10.98 -9.81 4.29
CA ALA A 340 -10.61 -11.22 4.43
C ALA A 340 -9.13 -11.47 4.13
N ARG A 341 -8.61 -10.90 3.05
CA ARG A 341 -7.18 -10.99 2.70
C ARG A 341 -6.29 -10.31 3.73
N THR A 342 -6.68 -9.15 4.25
CA THR A 342 -5.90 -8.45 5.28
C THR A 342 -5.86 -9.25 6.59
N LEU A 343 -6.97 -9.84 7.01
CA LEU A 343 -7.02 -10.68 8.20
C LEU A 343 -6.14 -11.92 8.05
N GLU A 344 -6.20 -12.58 6.90
CA GLU A 344 -5.35 -13.74 6.59
C GLU A 344 -3.85 -13.34 6.56
N GLY A 345 -3.54 -12.16 6.04
CA GLY A 345 -2.18 -11.59 6.06
C GLY A 345 -1.67 -11.34 7.48
N VAL A 346 -2.48 -10.74 8.35
CA VAL A 346 -2.13 -10.50 9.76
C VAL A 346 -1.91 -11.82 10.52
N ALA A 347 -2.78 -12.82 10.31
CA ALA A 347 -2.64 -14.14 10.92
C ALA A 347 -1.31 -14.82 10.51
N LYS A 348 -0.93 -14.77 9.23
CA LYS A 348 0.34 -15.32 8.73
C LYS A 348 1.56 -14.60 9.29
N VAL A 349 1.50 -13.27 9.43
CA VAL A 349 2.59 -12.48 10.02
C VAL A 349 2.80 -12.86 11.49
N GLU A 350 1.72 -13.01 12.27
CA GLU A 350 1.82 -13.48 13.67
C GLU A 350 2.43 -14.87 13.78
N GLU A 351 1.99 -15.81 12.95
CA GLU A 351 2.51 -17.19 12.95
C GLU A 351 4.02 -17.20 12.64
N SER A 352 4.45 -16.42 11.65
CA SER A 352 5.87 -16.26 11.32
C SER A 352 6.69 -15.60 12.43
N ALA A 353 6.10 -14.68 13.20
CA ALA A 353 6.75 -14.03 14.34
C ALA A 353 6.89 -14.99 15.53
N ARG A 354 5.87 -15.82 15.79
CA ARG A 354 5.90 -16.87 16.83
C ARG A 354 6.94 -17.95 16.50
N GLU A 355 7.06 -18.33 15.23
CA GLU A 355 8.07 -19.32 14.79
C GLU A 355 9.50 -18.79 14.95
N ARG A 356 9.76 -17.53 14.56
CA ARG A 356 11.06 -16.88 14.80
C ARG A 356 11.42 -16.82 16.29
N GLN A 357 10.45 -16.55 17.16
CA GLN A 357 10.67 -16.55 18.62
C GLN A 357 10.95 -17.96 19.18
N ARG A 358 10.36 -19.02 18.62
CA ARG A 358 10.65 -20.40 19.02
C ARG A 358 12.06 -20.84 18.65
N ILE A 359 12.52 -20.46 17.46
CA ILE A 359 13.87 -20.76 16.98
C ILE A 359 14.93 -20.08 17.86
N GLN A 360 14.76 -18.78 18.18
CA GLN A 360 15.67 -18.04 19.05
C GLN A 360 15.71 -18.55 20.50
N LYS A 361 14.59 -19.09 21.01
CA LYS A 361 14.53 -19.65 22.36
C LYS A 361 15.19 -21.03 22.48
N ARG A 362 15.40 -21.72 21.35
CA ARG A 362 16.07 -23.04 21.32
C ARG A 362 17.59 -22.93 21.28
N GLU A 363 18.12 -21.84 20.72
CA GLU A 363 19.56 -21.58 20.63
C GLU A 363 20.16 -20.94 21.90
N SER A 364 19.33 -20.46 22.84
CA SER A 364 19.76 -19.72 24.04
C SER A 364 19.99 -20.58 25.30
N ILE A 365 20.13 -21.91 25.18
CA ILE A 365 20.42 -22.81 26.32
C ILE A 365 21.93 -22.96 26.60
N SER A 366 22.81 -22.41 25.76
CA SER A 366 24.27 -22.50 25.95
C SER A 366 24.93 -21.13 25.79
N SER A 367 24.99 -20.34 26.87
CA SER A 367 26.09 -19.41 27.19
C SER A 367 25.75 -18.52 28.40
N PRO A 368 26.63 -18.39 29.42
CA PRO A 368 26.50 -17.37 30.45
C PRO A 368 27.11 -16.06 29.91
N SER A 369 26.26 -15.09 29.57
CA SER A 369 26.71 -13.75 29.16
C SER A 369 26.18 -12.69 30.12
N THR A 370 27.12 -11.85 30.54
CA THR A 370 27.08 -10.70 31.46
C THR A 370 25.92 -9.71 31.23
N PRO A 371 25.44 -9.03 32.30
CA PRO A 371 24.34 -8.07 32.19
C PRO A 371 24.86 -6.71 31.68
N VAL A 372 24.59 -6.40 30.41
CA VAL A 372 24.72 -5.03 29.90
C VAL A 372 23.42 -4.25 30.16
N ALA A 373 23.60 -3.03 30.66
CA ALA A 373 22.59 -2.10 31.14
C ALA A 373 21.37 -1.95 30.21
N ARG A 374 20.18 -2.12 30.78
CA ARG A 374 18.91 -1.78 30.11
C ARG A 374 18.66 -0.28 30.23
N GLY A 375 18.58 0.37 29.07
CA GLY A 375 18.11 1.73 28.91
C GLY A 375 16.70 1.95 29.47
N LEU A 376 16.48 3.18 29.91
CA LEU A 376 15.26 3.69 30.52
C LEU A 376 14.08 3.55 29.54
N LYS A 377 12.95 3.04 30.04
CA LYS A 377 11.67 3.04 29.31
C LYS A 377 11.04 4.43 29.40
N PRO A 378 10.43 4.96 28.32
CA PRO A 378 9.70 6.22 28.39
C PRO A 378 8.42 6.05 29.22
N LEU A 379 8.25 6.96 30.19
CA LEU A 379 7.05 7.09 31.01
C LEU A 379 5.90 7.60 30.14
N ARG A 380 4.86 6.77 29.93
CA ARG A 380 3.54 7.26 29.48
C ARG A 380 2.85 7.90 30.68
N LEU A 381 2.85 9.24 30.70
CA LEU A 381 2.17 10.04 31.70
C LEU A 381 0.74 10.36 31.22
N VAL A 382 -0.23 9.78 31.91
CA VAL A 382 -1.57 10.33 32.22
C VAL A 382 -2.52 10.59 31.04
N GLN A 383 -3.40 9.61 30.78
CA GLN A 383 -4.79 9.88 30.39
C GLN A 383 -5.65 9.73 31.65
N ALA A 384 -6.14 10.85 32.18
CA ALA A 384 -7.18 10.87 33.19
C ALA A 384 -8.25 11.90 32.76
N ASN A 385 -9.48 11.40 32.66
CA ASN A 385 -10.76 12.09 32.76
C ASN A 385 -11.08 13.22 31.76
N PHE A 386 -11.82 12.89 30.70
CA PHE A 386 -12.84 13.80 30.16
C PHE A 386 -14.10 13.00 29.83
N ALA A 387 -15.12 13.16 30.67
CA ALA A 387 -16.49 12.78 30.40
C ALA A 387 -17.22 14.02 29.86
N GLU A 388 -17.20 14.20 28.54
CA GLU A 388 -18.04 15.15 27.78
C GLU A 388 -18.12 14.63 26.34
N PRO A 389 -19.26 14.73 25.62
CA PRO A 389 -19.35 14.29 24.23
C PRO A 389 -18.57 15.28 23.35
N GLN A 390 -17.24 15.09 23.27
CA GLN A 390 -16.40 15.74 22.27
C GLN A 390 -16.80 15.23 20.89
N ASP A 391 -17.03 16.18 19.98
CA ASP A 391 -17.31 15.96 18.57
C ASP A 391 -16.34 14.91 17.99
N ALA A 392 -16.85 13.84 17.37
CA ALA A 392 -16.02 12.70 16.95
C ALA A 392 -14.86 13.13 16.04
N ILE A 393 -15.06 14.22 15.30
CA ILE A 393 -14.10 14.83 14.39
C ILE A 393 -12.96 15.50 15.17
N SER A 394 -13.22 16.19 16.28
CA SER A 394 -12.16 16.81 17.07
C SER A 394 -11.27 15.77 17.76
N HIS A 395 -11.86 14.63 18.19
CA HIS A 395 -11.11 13.51 18.74
C HIS A 395 -10.20 12.86 17.69
N LEU A 396 -10.72 12.63 16.47
CA LEU A 396 -9.94 12.07 15.37
C LEU A 396 -8.81 13.01 14.94
N LEU A 397 -9.06 14.32 14.84
CA LEU A 397 -8.02 15.31 14.53
C LEU A 397 -6.93 15.36 15.59
N ARG A 398 -7.29 15.23 16.87
CA ARG A 398 -6.32 15.17 17.98
C ARG A 398 -5.54 13.86 18.02
N GLN A 399 -6.18 12.72 17.71
CA GLN A 399 -5.47 11.45 17.54
C GLN A 399 -4.48 11.52 16.38
N LEU A 400 -4.85 12.24 15.33
CA LEU A 400 -3.98 12.58 14.24
C LEU A 400 -3.09 13.78 14.55
N ASP A 401 -2.88 14.20 15.80
CA ASP A 401 -2.01 15.30 16.24
C ASP A 401 -2.16 16.64 15.44
N VAL A 402 -3.34 16.88 14.87
CA VAL A 402 -3.69 18.14 14.22
C VAL A 402 -4.31 19.05 15.28
N ARG A 403 -3.60 20.13 15.64
CA ARG A 403 -4.06 21.09 16.66
C ARG A 403 -5.23 21.92 16.10
N SER A 404 -6.44 21.70 16.61
CA SER A 404 -7.63 22.47 16.23
C SER A 404 -7.91 23.65 17.17
N VAL A 405 -8.36 24.77 16.58
CA VAL A 405 -9.00 25.96 17.20
C VAL A 405 -10.33 26.16 16.45
N PRO A 406 -11.41 26.68 17.07
CA PRO A 406 -12.76 26.20 16.78
C PRO A 406 -13.40 26.94 15.60
N ASP A 407 -13.62 26.23 14.50
CA ASP A 407 -14.81 26.36 13.65
C ASP A 407 -14.90 25.14 12.71
N LEU A 408 -15.51 24.05 13.18
CA LEU A 408 -15.61 22.77 12.44
C LEU A 408 -16.66 22.82 11.30
N ASN A 409 -17.39 23.92 11.16
CA ASN A 409 -18.44 24.09 10.15
C ASN A 409 -17.91 24.55 8.78
N ASP A 410 -16.65 24.96 8.69
CA ASP A 410 -16.04 25.45 7.45
C ASP A 410 -15.15 24.36 6.81
N THR A 411 -15.74 23.60 5.87
CA THR A 411 -15.12 22.46 5.19
C THR A 411 -13.90 22.86 4.35
N GLU A 412 -13.85 24.09 3.84
CA GLU A 412 -12.70 24.58 3.08
C GLU A 412 -11.49 24.89 3.97
N LYS A 413 -11.71 25.45 5.16
CA LYS A 413 -10.63 25.69 6.12
C LYS A 413 -10.09 24.37 6.68
N LEU A 414 -10.96 23.41 6.97
CA LEU A 414 -10.56 22.08 7.44
C LEU A 414 -9.73 21.32 6.40
N SER A 415 -10.14 21.32 5.14
CA SER A 415 -9.36 20.67 4.07
C SER A 415 -8.00 21.31 3.83
N ARG A 416 -7.88 22.64 3.94
CA ARG A 416 -6.57 23.33 3.87
C ARG A 416 -5.66 22.97 5.05
N MET A 417 -6.19 22.96 6.27
CA MET A 417 -5.40 22.56 7.45
C MET A 417 -4.93 21.10 7.37
N LEU A 418 -5.79 20.17 6.91
CA LEU A 418 -5.37 18.78 6.69
C LEU A 418 -4.32 18.66 5.58
N GLY A 419 -4.47 19.43 4.50
CA GLY A 419 -3.50 19.48 3.41
C GLY A 419 -2.13 19.97 3.88
N GLU A 420 -2.11 21.01 4.73
CA GLU A 420 -0.87 21.55 5.31
C GLU A 420 -0.23 20.56 6.28
N ALA A 421 -1.00 19.96 7.20
CA ALA A 421 -0.51 18.95 8.13
C ALA A 421 0.00 17.68 7.42
N SER A 422 -0.66 17.25 6.34
CA SER A 422 -0.20 16.13 5.52
C SER A 422 1.12 16.44 4.81
N LYS A 423 1.28 17.67 4.33
CA LYS A 423 2.51 18.11 3.67
C LYS A 423 3.67 18.22 4.66
N GLU A 424 3.43 18.80 5.84
CA GLU A 424 4.40 18.92 6.93
C GLU A 424 4.91 17.54 7.36
N ARG A 425 4.00 16.57 7.56
CA ARG A 425 4.37 15.19 7.86
C ARG A 425 5.14 14.50 6.75
N GLY A 426 4.73 14.72 5.50
CA GLY A 426 5.45 14.20 4.35
C GLY A 426 6.86 14.78 4.23
N SER A 427 7.10 16.01 4.67
CA SER A 427 8.47 16.54 4.80
C SER A 427 9.21 15.92 5.98
N SER A 428 8.62 15.85 7.18
CA SER A 428 9.31 15.30 8.36
C SER A 428 9.65 13.82 8.20
N LEU A 429 8.81 13.03 7.53
CA LEU A 429 9.11 11.63 7.22
C LEU A 429 10.30 11.49 6.27
N ARG A 430 10.39 12.33 5.24
CA ARG A 430 11.52 12.32 4.31
C ARG A 430 12.81 12.81 4.96
N GLU A 431 12.72 13.78 5.86
CA GLU A 431 13.86 14.24 6.65
C GLU A 431 14.35 13.14 7.59
N LEU A 432 13.44 12.47 8.31
CA LEU A 432 13.78 11.33 9.16
C LEU A 432 14.37 10.17 8.34
N GLU A 433 13.81 9.86 7.18
CA GLU A 433 14.33 8.85 6.25
C GLU A 433 15.78 9.18 5.89
N GLY A 434 16.05 10.40 5.41
CA GLY A 434 17.40 10.85 5.07
C GLY A 434 18.37 10.81 6.26
N ASP A 435 17.94 11.26 7.44
CA ASP A 435 18.75 11.24 8.66
C ASP A 435 19.07 9.80 9.11
N THR A 436 18.09 8.91 9.02
CA THR A 436 18.30 7.50 9.37
C THR A 436 19.23 6.81 8.38
N GLU A 437 19.05 7.02 7.07
CA GLU A 437 19.94 6.49 6.04
C GLU A 437 21.37 6.98 6.24
N LEU A 438 21.56 8.27 6.50
CA LEU A 438 22.88 8.85 6.74
C LEU A 438 23.50 8.33 8.04
N SER A 439 22.71 8.19 9.10
CA SER A 439 23.17 7.60 10.37
C SER A 439 23.55 6.12 10.21
N PHE A 440 22.76 5.33 9.49
CA PHE A 440 23.07 3.92 9.23
C PHE A 440 24.32 3.78 8.36
N ALA A 441 24.45 4.58 7.30
CA ALA A 441 25.63 4.60 6.46
C ALA A 441 26.89 4.98 7.25
N ALA A 442 26.81 5.99 8.13
CA ALA A 442 27.92 6.39 9.00
C ALA A 442 28.31 5.29 10.00
N GLN A 443 27.32 4.62 10.61
CA GLN A 443 27.58 3.52 11.53
C GLN A 443 28.20 2.32 10.83
N LEU A 444 27.70 1.95 9.64
CA LEU A 444 28.28 0.89 8.81
C LEU A 444 29.72 1.21 8.43
N ALA A 445 29.99 2.42 7.94
CA ALA A 445 31.34 2.86 7.60
C ALA A 445 32.29 2.77 8.81
N GLN A 446 31.84 3.18 10.00
CA GLN A 446 32.65 3.08 11.21
C GLN A 446 32.91 1.62 11.62
N THR A 447 31.93 0.73 11.51
CA THR A 447 32.12 -0.69 11.82
C THR A 447 33.05 -1.38 10.83
N LEU A 448 32.95 -1.05 9.54
CA LEU A 448 33.82 -1.59 8.50
C LEU A 448 35.25 -1.09 8.67
N ALA A 449 35.45 0.20 8.96
CA ALA A 449 36.77 0.75 9.23
C ALA A 449 37.44 0.06 10.45
N LYS A 450 36.68 -0.19 11.53
CA LYS A 450 37.18 -0.94 12.70
C LYS A 450 37.50 -2.40 12.37
N ALA A 451 36.69 -3.04 11.54
CA ALA A 451 36.95 -4.42 11.10
C ALA A 451 38.25 -4.48 10.28
N ASP A 452 38.45 -3.54 9.37
CA ASP A 452 39.65 -3.44 8.53
C ASP A 452 40.92 -3.18 9.34
N THR A 453 40.86 -2.29 10.35
CA THR A 453 41.99 -2.09 11.27
C THR A 453 42.33 -3.35 12.06
N ASN A 454 41.32 -4.08 12.54
CA ASN A 454 41.53 -5.31 13.30
C ASN A 454 42.10 -6.44 12.42
N VAL A 455 41.64 -6.55 11.17
CA VAL A 455 42.18 -7.52 10.21
C VAL A 455 43.63 -7.17 9.88
N SER A 456 43.94 -5.89 9.68
CA SER A 456 45.31 -5.41 9.46
C SER A 456 46.23 -5.68 10.67
N GLU A 457 45.74 -5.52 11.90
CA GLU A 457 46.48 -5.83 13.12
C GLU A 457 46.71 -7.34 13.29
N LEU A 458 45.70 -8.17 13.01
CA LEU A 458 45.82 -9.63 13.02
C LEU A 458 46.81 -10.12 11.96
N LEU A 459 46.73 -9.59 10.73
CA LEU A 459 47.72 -9.87 9.68
C LEU A 459 49.12 -9.42 10.12
N GLY A 460 49.25 -8.23 10.70
CA GLY A 460 50.51 -7.74 11.25
C GLY A 460 51.10 -8.65 12.33
N ALA A 461 50.26 -9.19 13.22
CA ALA A 461 50.67 -10.13 14.26
C ALA A 461 51.07 -11.51 13.70
N VAL A 462 50.31 -12.04 12.74
CA VAL A 462 50.57 -13.34 12.09
C VAL A 462 51.87 -13.29 11.28
N TYR A 463 52.13 -12.18 10.59
CA TYR A 463 53.34 -12.04 9.76
C TYR A 463 54.56 -11.47 10.49
N LYS A 464 54.45 -11.13 11.79
CA LYS A 464 55.54 -10.55 12.60
C LYS A 464 56.81 -11.42 12.69
N HIS A 465 56.66 -12.73 12.56
CA HIS A 465 57.76 -13.71 12.68
C HIS A 465 58.08 -14.43 11.37
N SER A 466 57.51 -13.98 10.24
CA SER A 466 57.84 -14.52 8.92
C SER A 466 59.10 -13.86 8.37
N PRO A 467 60.11 -14.63 7.91
CA PRO A 467 61.33 -14.07 7.30
C PRO A 467 61.11 -13.49 5.90
N PHE A 468 59.89 -13.57 5.35
CA PHE A 468 59.50 -12.93 4.10
C PHE A 468 58.68 -11.67 4.42
N GLY A 469 59.29 -10.51 4.21
CA GLY A 469 58.66 -9.20 4.43
C GLY A 469 57.37 -9.02 3.64
N SER A 470 56.41 -8.31 4.24
CA SER A 470 55.09 -7.88 3.73
C SER A 470 54.64 -8.57 2.43
N ILE A 471 54.05 -9.75 2.55
CA ILE A 471 53.39 -10.39 1.41
C ILE A 471 52.10 -9.61 1.14
N LYS A 472 52.10 -8.77 0.10
CA LYS A 472 50.87 -8.20 -0.45
C LYS A 472 50.05 -9.35 -1.03
N LEU A 473 48.97 -9.70 -0.36
CA LEU A 473 48.04 -10.77 -0.77
C LEU A 473 47.07 -10.33 -1.88
N VAL A 474 47.11 -9.08 -2.30
CA VAL A 474 46.32 -8.58 -3.42
C VAL A 474 47.07 -8.92 -4.70
N ASP A 475 46.46 -9.72 -5.57
CA ASP A 475 46.93 -9.97 -6.93
C ASP A 475 47.02 -8.63 -7.67
N GLY A 476 48.20 -8.31 -8.23
CA GLY A 476 48.42 -7.04 -8.94
C GLY A 476 47.44 -6.84 -10.10
N SER A 477 46.91 -7.94 -10.67
CA SER A 477 45.87 -7.88 -11.70
C SER A 477 44.55 -7.27 -11.18
N ILE A 478 44.22 -7.53 -9.91
CA ILE A 478 43.02 -7.04 -9.24
C ILE A 478 43.23 -5.59 -8.81
N GLU A 479 44.41 -5.23 -8.31
CA GLU A 479 44.72 -3.85 -7.93
C GLU A 479 44.71 -2.92 -9.17
N GLU A 480 45.24 -3.38 -10.30
CA GLU A 480 45.12 -2.67 -11.58
C GLU A 480 43.67 -2.63 -12.11
N ALA A 481 42.90 -3.70 -11.95
CA ALA A 481 41.49 -3.71 -12.35
C ALA A 481 40.64 -2.77 -11.48
N LEU A 482 40.93 -2.69 -10.18
CA LEU A 482 40.29 -1.78 -9.25
C LEU A 482 40.64 -0.33 -9.57
N GLY A 483 41.91 -0.04 -9.86
CA GLY A 483 42.34 1.29 -10.31
C GLY A 483 41.72 1.70 -11.65
N ARG A 484 41.54 0.76 -12.59
CA ARG A 484 40.79 1.02 -13.83
C ARG A 484 39.31 1.31 -13.56
N LEU A 485 38.68 0.55 -12.67
CA LEU A 485 37.28 0.76 -12.30
C LEU A 485 37.08 2.10 -11.59
N GLU A 486 37.99 2.47 -10.68
CA GLU A 486 37.99 3.77 -9.99
C GLU A 486 38.17 4.93 -10.99
N GLY A 487 39.07 4.78 -11.96
CA GLY A 487 39.22 5.73 -13.06
C GLY A 487 37.93 5.88 -13.87
N GLN A 488 37.27 4.77 -14.20
CA GLN A 488 36.00 4.78 -14.96
C GLN A 488 34.83 5.36 -14.16
N THR A 489 34.73 5.11 -12.86
CA THR A 489 33.68 5.72 -12.02
C THR A 489 33.95 7.21 -11.79
N GLN A 490 35.20 7.63 -11.72
CA GLN A 490 35.54 9.04 -11.63
C GLN A 490 35.25 9.77 -12.94
N GLU A 491 35.56 9.17 -14.10
CA GLU A 491 35.18 9.68 -15.42
C GLU A 491 33.65 9.77 -15.56
N LEU A 492 32.92 8.71 -15.18
CA LEU A 492 31.46 8.72 -15.16
C LEU A 492 30.90 9.79 -14.20
N GLY A 493 31.53 10.00 -13.05
CA GLY A 493 31.17 11.04 -12.10
C GLY A 493 31.41 12.45 -12.65
N GLU A 494 32.49 12.66 -13.40
CA GLU A 494 32.73 13.92 -14.12
C GLU A 494 31.73 14.13 -15.27
N ASP A 495 31.43 13.08 -16.02
CA ASP A 495 30.45 13.15 -17.11
C ASP A 495 29.04 13.41 -16.57
N MET A 496 28.67 12.80 -15.44
CA MET A 496 27.44 13.12 -14.72
C MET A 496 27.41 14.56 -14.21
N ARG A 497 28.55 15.15 -13.83
CA ARG A 497 28.63 16.58 -13.47
C ARG A 497 28.57 17.51 -14.68
N LYS A 498 29.01 17.06 -15.85
CA LYS A 498 28.92 17.80 -17.12
C LYS A 498 27.52 17.73 -17.74
N ILE A 499 26.72 16.73 -17.38
CA ILE A 499 25.30 16.69 -17.74
C ILE A 499 24.60 17.82 -16.98
N ASP A 500 24.28 18.88 -17.72
CA ASP A 500 23.52 20.03 -17.22
C ASP A 500 22.05 19.59 -16.99
N ILE A 501 21.76 19.15 -15.77
CA ILE A 501 20.46 18.62 -15.34
C ILE A 501 19.34 19.65 -15.62
N ASP A 502 19.66 20.95 -15.61
CA ASP A 502 18.72 22.02 -15.89
C ASP A 502 18.33 22.08 -17.37
N GLN A 503 19.25 21.77 -18.29
CA GLN A 503 18.93 21.65 -19.73
C GLN A 503 18.08 20.42 -20.01
N VAL A 504 18.39 19.28 -19.40
CA VAL A 504 17.60 18.04 -19.54
C VAL A 504 16.19 18.23 -18.96
N ALA A 505 16.07 18.88 -17.79
CA ALA A 505 14.78 19.21 -17.19
C ALA A 505 13.99 20.23 -18.02
N ALA A 506 14.65 21.23 -18.62
CA ALA A 506 14.01 22.19 -19.52
C ALA A 506 13.50 21.51 -20.79
N GLN A 507 14.26 20.57 -21.35
CA GLN A 507 13.89 19.82 -22.54
C GLN A 507 12.75 18.84 -22.25
N ALA A 508 12.76 18.17 -21.09
CA ALA A 508 11.66 17.34 -20.61
C ALA A 508 10.37 18.13 -20.35
N ARG A 509 10.46 19.34 -19.79
CA ARG A 509 9.30 20.25 -19.65
C ARG A 509 8.77 20.70 -21.01
N LYS A 510 9.65 20.94 -21.98
CA LYS A 510 9.27 21.33 -23.35
C LYS A 510 8.57 20.19 -24.10
N THR A 511 9.04 18.95 -23.96
CA THR A 511 8.37 17.78 -24.55
C THR A 511 7.04 17.49 -23.86
N GLN A 512 6.97 17.63 -22.54
CA GLN A 512 5.72 17.49 -21.79
C GLN A 512 4.69 18.57 -22.18
N ALA A 513 5.13 19.81 -22.40
CA ALA A 513 4.27 20.88 -22.89
C ALA A 513 3.77 20.62 -24.33
N SER A 514 4.61 20.06 -25.21
CA SER A 514 4.17 19.68 -26.56
C SER A 514 3.18 18.51 -26.58
N PHE A 515 3.27 17.61 -25.59
CA PHE A 515 2.33 16.48 -25.46
C PHE A 515 0.98 16.88 -24.88
N LEU A 516 0.90 18.01 -24.15
CA LEU A 516 -0.35 18.55 -23.60
C LEU A 516 -1.05 19.52 -24.55
N GLN A 517 -0.43 19.89 -25.67
CA GLN A 517 -1.01 20.75 -26.72
C GLN A 517 -1.41 19.97 -27.99
N ALA A 518 -1.19 18.66 -28.04
CA ALA A 518 -1.74 17.74 -29.02
C ALA A 518 -2.94 17.01 -28.41
#